data_AF-A0A7C4VU62-F1
#
_entry.id   AF-A0A7C4VU62-F1
#
_cell.length_a   1.000
_cell.length_b   1.000
_cell.length_c   1.000
_cell.angle_alpha   90.00
_cell.angle_beta   90.00
_cell.angle_gamma   90.00
#
_symmetry.space_group_name_H-M   'P 1'
#
loop_
_entity.id
_entity.type
_entity.pdbx_description
1 polymer ?
#
loop_
_entity_poly.entity_id
_entity_poly.type
_entity_poly.pdbx_seq_one_letter_code
_entity_poly.pdbx_strand_id
1 'polypeptide(L)'
;MDLRSDDSGEIYVELLGRTVLLVPHTFQRMIERGITVEELVGLLESKHSKALFQRNGRIRITNGQITAVIQLWLGTAYVVTVFRK
;
A
#
# COMPACT_ATOMS: atom_id res chain seq x y z
N MET A 1 8.30 -6.20 17.38
CA MET A 1 7.64 -7.12 16.44
C MET A 1 8.30 -6.84 15.10
N ASP A 2 9.23 -7.70 14.70
CA ASP A 2 10.07 -7.50 13.51
C ASP A 2 9.22 -7.66 12.24
N LEU A 3 9.05 -6.58 11.49
CA LEU A 3 8.55 -6.61 10.12
C LEU A 3 9.64 -7.23 9.24
N ARG A 4 9.66 -8.56 9.18
CA ARG A 4 10.44 -9.30 8.18
C ARG A 4 9.81 -9.06 6.81
N SER A 5 10.30 -8.03 6.13
CA SER A 5 10.23 -7.95 4.67
C SER A 5 11.07 -9.11 4.13
N ASP A 6 10.44 -10.27 3.93
CA ASP A 6 10.98 -11.28 3.02
C ASP A 6 11.12 -10.60 1.64
N ASP A 7 12.15 -10.96 0.86
CA ASP A 7 12.46 -10.38 -0.47
C ASP A 7 11.32 -10.55 -1.52
N SER A 8 10.14 -11.00 -1.10
CA SER A 8 8.94 -11.27 -1.90
C SER A 8 8.09 -10.04 -2.21
N GLY A 9 8.30 -8.90 -1.53
CA GLY A 9 7.45 -7.71 -1.68
C GLY A 9 6.05 -7.88 -1.07
N GLU A 10 5.88 -8.85 -0.17
CA GLU A 10 4.64 -9.13 0.54
C GLU A 10 4.55 -8.31 1.84
N ILE A 11 3.44 -7.61 2.04
CA ILE A 11 3.18 -6.80 3.22
C ILE A 11 1.89 -7.31 3.87
N TYR A 12 2.00 -7.96 5.03
CA TYR A 12 0.80 -8.28 5.82
C TYR A 12 0.27 -7.01 6.47
N VAL A 13 -1.03 -6.72 6.28
CA VAL A 13 -1.69 -5.55 6.87
C VAL A 13 -2.77 -6.04 7.84
N GLU A 14 -2.54 -5.82 9.13
CA GLU A 14 -3.43 -6.33 10.19
C GLU A 14 -4.85 -5.78 10.05
N LEU A 15 -4.97 -4.47 9.82
CA LEU A 15 -6.27 -3.80 9.71
C LEU A 15 -7.12 -4.35 8.54
N LEU A 16 -6.48 -4.84 7.48
CA LEU A 16 -7.15 -5.39 6.31
C LEU A 16 -7.33 -6.91 6.38
N GLY A 17 -6.72 -7.56 7.39
CA GLY A 17 -6.70 -9.01 7.58
C GLY A 17 -6.16 -9.76 6.37
N ARG A 18 -5.23 -9.17 5.62
CA ARG A 18 -4.75 -9.73 4.34
C ARG A 18 -3.34 -9.29 4.00
N THR A 19 -2.67 -10.09 3.17
CA THR A 19 -1.42 -9.72 2.52
C THR A 19 -1.68 -8.80 1.34
N VAL A 20 -0.87 -7.76 1.24
CA VAL A 20 -0.82 -6.79 0.15
C VAL A 20 0.50 -6.98 -0.59
N LEU A 21 0.44 -7.12 -1.90
CA LEU A 21 1.60 -7.31 -2.76
C LEU A 21 2.08 -5.98 -3.31
N LEU A 22 3.34 -5.66 -3.05
CA LEU A 22 4.03 -4.52 -3.63
C LEU A 22 4.68 -4.95 -4.95
N VAL A 23 4.14 -4.48 -6.07
CA VAL A 23 4.70 -4.85 -7.38
C VAL A 23 6.05 -4.13 -7.61
N PRO A 24 7.01 -4.75 -8.32
CA PRO A 24 8.36 -4.21 -8.48
C PRO A 24 8.39 -2.78 -9.02
N HIS A 25 7.55 -2.49 -10.02
CA HIS A 25 7.43 -1.14 -10.57
C HIS A 25 7.02 -0.12 -9.49
N THR A 26 6.07 -0.47 -8.63
CA THR A 26 5.60 0.43 -7.57
C THR A 26 6.66 0.63 -6.50
N PHE A 27 7.41 -0.41 -6.14
CA PHE A 27 8.55 -0.28 -5.23
C PHE A 27 9.62 0.67 -5.78
N GLN A 28 10.00 0.52 -7.05
CA GLN A 28 10.92 1.46 -7.70
C GLN A 28 10.40 2.89 -7.64
N ARG A 29 9.10 3.11 -7.93
CA ARG A 29 8.47 4.44 -7.85
C ARG A 29 8.44 5.02 -6.43
N MET A 30 8.34 4.16 -5.40
CA MET A 30 8.42 4.61 -4.01
C MET A 30 9.82 5.11 -3.69
N ILE A 31 10.85 4.37 -4.08
CA ILE A 31 12.26 4.77 -3.91
C ILE A 31 12.52 6.10 -4.63
N GLU A 32 12.11 6.24 -5.89
CA GLU A 32 12.24 7.49 -6.68
C GLU A 32 11.57 8.70 -6.00
N ARG A 33 10.53 8.45 -5.18
CA ARG A 33 9.75 9.49 -4.47
C ARG A 33 10.15 9.65 -3.01
N GLY A 34 11.19 8.94 -2.57
CA GLY A 34 11.64 8.91 -1.17
C GLY A 34 10.54 8.48 -0.22
N ILE A 35 9.69 7.53 -0.62
CA ILE A 35 8.63 6.94 0.22
C ILE A 35 9.14 5.58 0.70
N THR A 36 9.17 5.37 2.01
CA THR A 36 9.65 4.11 2.57
C THR A 36 8.52 3.07 2.66
N VAL A 37 8.89 1.80 2.85
CA VAL A 37 7.92 0.73 3.08
C VAL A 37 7.18 0.95 4.40
N GLU A 38 7.87 1.45 5.43
CA GLU A 38 7.30 1.77 6.74
C GLU A 38 6.23 2.87 6.63
N GLU A 39 6.45 3.89 5.79
CA GLU A 39 5.43 4.91 5.52
C GLU A 39 4.19 4.31 4.85
N LEU A 40 4.36 3.40 3.89
CA LEU A 40 3.26 2.68 3.26
C LEU A 40 2.51 1.81 4.27
N VAL A 41 3.21 1.02 5.08
CA VAL A 41 2.59 0.20 6.15
C VAL A 41 1.80 1.08 7.11
N GLY A 42 2.41 2.17 7.59
CA GLY A 42 1.75 3.13 8.48
C GLY A 42 0.50 3.76 7.87
N LEU A 43 0.48 3.99 6.55
CA LEU A 43 -0.73 4.42 5.85
C LEU A 43 -1.81 3.34 5.85
N LEU A 44 -1.46 2.09 5.56
CA LEU A 44 -2.40 0.97 5.42
C LEU A 44 -2.97 0.49 6.77
N GLU A 45 -2.20 0.63 7.84
CA GLU A 45 -2.61 0.22 9.20
C GLU A 45 -3.24 1.36 10.02
N SER A 46 -3.21 2.59 9.52
CA SER A 46 -3.80 3.72 10.22
C SER A 46 -5.32 3.79 10.06
N LYS A 47 -6.02 3.78 11.21
CA LYS A 47 -7.46 4.07 11.30
C LYS A 47 -7.82 5.53 10.96
N HIS A 48 -6.83 6.40 10.85
CA HIS A 48 -7.02 7.81 10.47
C HIS A 48 -6.84 8.04 8.96
N SER A 49 -6.39 7.02 8.22
CA SER A 49 -6.35 7.05 6.77
C SER A 49 -7.76 7.04 6.18
N LYS A 50 -7.96 7.80 5.10
CA LYS A 50 -9.20 7.81 4.33
C LYS A 50 -9.09 6.84 3.16
N ALA A 51 -10.01 5.89 3.09
CA ALA A 51 -10.16 4.98 1.95
C ALA A 51 -11.34 5.41 1.07
N LEU A 52 -11.11 5.46 -0.24
CA LEU A 52 -12.12 5.77 -1.26
C LEU A 52 -12.13 4.68 -2.33
N PHE A 53 -13.28 4.02 -2.49
CA PHE A 53 -13.51 3.13 -3.63
C PHE A 53 -13.69 3.94 -4.92
N GLN A 54 -12.94 3.58 -5.95
CA GLN A 54 -13.02 4.15 -7.29
C GLN A 54 -13.90 3.26 -8.19
N ARG A 55 -14.53 3.87 -9.21
CA ARG A 55 -15.44 3.16 -10.14
C ARG A 55 -14.78 2.00 -10.91
N ASN A 56 -13.45 1.98 -11.02
CA ASN A 56 -12.67 0.91 -11.66
C ASN A 56 -12.26 -0.21 -10.70
N GLY A 57 -12.88 -0.30 -9.51
CA GLY A 57 -12.56 -1.33 -8.52
C GLY A 57 -11.26 -1.11 -7.76
N ARG A 58 -10.60 0.05 -7.93
CA ARG A 58 -9.43 0.43 -7.14
C ARG A 58 -9.83 1.09 -5.83
N ILE A 59 -9.00 0.96 -4.82
CA ILE A 59 -9.16 1.61 -3.52
C ILE A 59 -8.02 2.60 -3.36
N ARG A 60 -8.37 3.88 -3.22
CA ARG A 60 -7.39 4.93 -2.93
C ARG A 60 -7.37 5.18 -1.43
N ILE A 61 -6.23 4.97 -0.79
CA ILE A 61 -6.01 5.19 0.64
C ILE A 61 -5.05 6.37 0.81
N THR A 62 -5.40 7.34 1.66
CA THR A 62 -4.54 8.51 1.91
C THR A 62 -4.65 8.99 3.35
N ASN A 63 -3.52 9.40 3.93
CA ASN A 63 -3.45 10.09 5.22
C ASN A 63 -3.23 11.61 5.07
N GLY A 64 -3.36 12.15 3.85
CA GLY A 64 -3.11 13.56 3.54
C GLY A 64 -1.66 13.88 3.14
N GLN A 65 -0.69 13.06 3.53
CA GLN A 65 0.73 13.22 3.13
C GLN A 65 1.10 12.27 1.99
N ILE A 66 0.71 11.01 2.13
CA ILE A 66 0.92 9.98 1.12
C ILE A 66 -0.41 9.40 0.65
N THR A 67 -0.41 8.89 -0.58
CA THR A 67 -1.55 8.21 -1.18
C THR A 67 -1.08 6.90 -1.79
N ALA A 68 -1.72 5.81 -1.41
CA ALA A 68 -1.58 4.50 -2.04
C ALA A 68 -2.86 4.17 -2.84
N VAL A 69 -2.68 3.51 -3.97
CA VAL A 69 -3.75 2.95 -4.78
C VAL A 69 -3.59 1.44 -4.76
N ILE A 70 -4.64 0.77 -4.29
CA ILE A 70 -4.72 -0.68 -4.20
C ILE A 70 -5.69 -1.17 -5.26
N GLN A 71 -5.32 -2.22 -5.98
CA GLN A 71 -6.20 -2.95 -6.88
C GLN A 71 -6.46 -4.33 -6.29
N LEU A 72 -7.74 -4.69 -6.15
CA LEU A 72 -8.14 -6.04 -5.78
C LEU A 72 -8.26 -6.88 -7.06
N TRP A 73 -7.58 -8.01 -7.12
CA TRP A 73 -7.70 -8.96 -8.22
C TRP A 73 -7.58 -10.40 -7.71
N LEU A 74 -8.57 -11.24 -8.04
CA LEU A 74 -8.65 -12.65 -7.63
C LEU A 74 -8.44 -12.90 -6.11
N GLY A 75 -8.94 -11.98 -5.27
CA GLY A 75 -8.80 -12.06 -3.81
C GLY A 75 -7.49 -11.45 -3.27
N THR A 76 -6.54 -11.12 -4.14
CA THR A 76 -5.26 -10.53 -3.77
C THR A 76 -5.30 -9.00 -3.88
N ALA A 77 -4.67 -8.31 -2.92
CA ALA A 77 -4.54 -6.86 -2.92
C ALA A 77 -3.16 -6.45 -3.46
N TYR A 78 -3.14 -5.70 -4.56
CA TYR A 78 -1.90 -5.20 -5.18
C TYR A 78 -1.76 -3.70 -4.95
N VAL A 79 -0.62 -3.25 -4.41
CA VAL A 79 -0.28 -1.82 -4.43
C VAL A 79 0.20 -1.50 -5.83
N VAL A 80 -0.60 -0.77 -6.60
CA VAL A 80 -0.27 -0.43 -7.99
C VAL A 80 0.42 0.92 -8.11
N THR A 81 0.26 1.80 -7.11
CA THR A 81 0.87 3.13 -7.12
C THR A 81 0.93 3.69 -5.71
N VAL A 82 2.03 4.35 -5.37
CA VAL A 82 2.19 5.16 -4.15
C VAL A 82 2.84 6.49 -4.52
N PHE A 83 2.32 7.60 -4.00
CA PHE A 83 2.87 8.94 -4.25
C PHE A 83 2.66 9.88 -3.06
N ARG A 84 3.55 10.85 -2.93
CA ARG A 84 3.36 12.01 -2.04
C ARG A 84 2.45 13.02 -2.72
N LYS A 85 1.62 13.69 -1.92
CA LYS A 85 0.88 14.86 -2.36
C LYS A 85 1.79 16.06 -2.56
#